data_AF-A0A031J4I6-F1
#
_entry.id   AF-A0A031J4I6-F1
#
_cell.length_a   1.000
_cell.length_b   1.000
_cell.length_c   1.000
_cell.angle_alpha   90.00
_cell.angle_beta   90.00
_cell.angle_gamma   90.00
#
_symmetry.space_group_name_H-M   'P 1'
#
loop_
_entity.id
_entity.type
_entity.pdbx_description
1 polymer ?
#
loop_
_entity_poly.entity_id
_entity_poly.type
_entity_poly.pdbx_seq_one_letter_code
_entity_poly.pdbx_strand_id
1 'polypeptide(L)'
;MDPIASFLWDIFKNVLGNRADAFFFGKNEPEPKPPEVEEVPAPEKLDEKVTAKARRFKTFDAVYDLEKILSYVDAPIVHLLIEDSPSSAYNLPGYVLESGSTGEWFVFSRGRLALQGSGGGHNNTEGVFSLLSAKKTTIGAWVVEKKLLDLFENGQALWPEVKQEAVPLLAFLSEEYSWSEIQKQFRALSTNNAS
;
A
#
# COMPACT_ATOMS: atom_id res chain seq x y z
N MET A 1 -1.16 29.32 6.75
CA MET A 1 -1.57 28.00 7.24
C MET A 1 -1.45 27.04 6.08
N ASP A 2 -0.71 25.95 6.25
CA ASP A 2 -0.33 25.05 5.15
C ASP A 2 -1.42 23.98 4.96
N PRO A 3 -2.19 23.97 3.85
CA PRO A 3 -3.35 23.10 3.68
C PRO A 3 -3.01 21.60 3.61
N ILE A 4 -1.74 21.27 3.35
CA ILE A 4 -1.23 19.88 3.33
C ILE A 4 -1.06 19.35 4.76
N ALA A 5 -0.60 20.19 5.69
CA ALA A 5 -0.45 19.82 7.09
C ALA A 5 -1.81 19.54 7.75
N SER A 6 -2.87 20.29 7.42
CA SER A 6 -4.21 20.04 7.97
C SER A 6 -4.79 18.69 7.51
N PHE A 7 -4.56 18.29 6.26
CA PHE A 7 -5.04 17.01 5.74
C PHE A 7 -4.32 15.80 6.36
N LEU A 8 -3.00 15.90 6.55
CA LEU A 8 -2.23 14.87 7.26
C LEU A 8 -2.68 14.76 8.72
N TRP A 9 -2.87 15.89 9.41
CA TRP A 9 -3.43 15.92 10.77
C TRP A 9 -4.85 15.31 10.86
N ASP A 10 -5.69 15.48 9.84
CA ASP A 10 -7.04 14.91 9.81
C ASP A 10 -7.05 13.39 9.59
N ILE A 11 -6.06 12.85 8.86
CA ILE A 11 -5.82 11.40 8.79
C ILE A 11 -5.38 10.86 10.16
N PHE A 12 -4.46 11.56 10.84
CA PHE A 12 -3.98 11.16 12.18
C PHE A 12 -5.06 11.25 13.28
N LYS A 13 -5.92 12.28 13.27
CA LYS A 13 -7.00 12.44 14.26
C LYS A 13 -8.07 11.35 14.18
N ASN A 14 -8.44 10.92 12.97
CA ASN A 14 -9.37 9.80 12.77
C ASN A 14 -8.79 8.44 13.25
N VAL A 15 -7.48 8.35 13.47
CA VAL A 15 -6.81 7.14 13.98
C VAL A 15 -6.79 7.08 15.51
N LEU A 16 -6.73 8.22 16.23
CA LEU A 16 -6.79 8.24 17.69
C LEU A 16 -8.22 8.18 18.26
N GLY A 17 -9.22 8.71 17.54
CA GLY A 17 -10.61 8.72 18.01
C GLY A 17 -11.25 7.34 18.16
N ASN A 18 -10.93 6.41 17.26
CA ASN A 18 -11.57 5.08 17.23
C ASN A 18 -11.08 4.07 18.29
N ARG A 19 -10.15 4.46 19.18
CA ARG A 19 -9.67 3.62 20.30
C ARG A 19 -10.22 4.01 21.67
N ALA A 20 -10.92 5.15 21.80
CA ALA A 20 -11.45 5.61 23.09
C ALA A 20 -12.86 5.09 23.39
N ASP A 21 -13.66 4.76 22.36
CA ASP A 21 -15.08 4.43 22.55
C ASP A 21 -15.34 2.96 22.92
N ALA A 22 -14.32 2.08 22.91
CA ALA A 22 -14.47 0.65 23.19
C ALA A 22 -14.26 0.25 24.66
N PHE A 23 -13.90 1.17 25.56
CA PHE A 23 -13.47 0.86 26.93
C PHE A 23 -14.41 1.28 28.07
N PHE A 24 -15.49 2.00 27.78
CA PHE A 24 -16.49 2.37 28.78
C PHE A 24 -17.82 1.77 28.38
N PHE A 25 -18.30 0.75 29.10
CA PHE A 25 -19.71 0.45 29.41
C PHE A 25 -19.86 -1.03 29.76
N GLY A 26 -19.79 -1.31 31.06
CA GLY A 26 -20.16 -2.59 31.65
C GLY A 26 -21.37 -2.46 32.59
N LYS A 27 -22.39 -3.29 32.30
CA LYS A 27 -23.38 -3.95 33.20
C LYS A 27 -24.55 -3.16 33.84
N ASN A 28 -25.79 -3.53 33.48
CA ASN A 28 -26.74 -4.40 34.25
C ASN A 28 -28.17 -4.46 33.62
N GLU A 29 -28.82 -5.63 33.66
CA GLU A 29 -30.22 -5.99 33.28
C GLU A 29 -31.29 -5.57 34.34
N PRO A 30 -32.63 -5.86 34.21
CA PRO A 30 -33.61 -5.79 33.10
C PRO A 30 -34.94 -5.00 33.42
N GLU A 31 -35.84 -4.95 32.42
CA GLU A 31 -37.07 -4.14 32.12
C GLU A 31 -38.22 -3.91 33.17
N PRO A 32 -39.11 -2.91 32.90
CA PRO A 32 -40.46 -3.24 32.39
C PRO A 32 -41.01 -2.33 31.24
N LYS A 33 -42.05 -2.86 30.56
CA LYS A 33 -42.67 -2.54 29.25
C LYS A 33 -43.21 -1.10 29.01
N PRO A 34 -43.30 -0.67 27.72
CA PRO A 34 -43.47 0.73 27.32
C PRO A 34 -44.93 1.19 27.13
N PRO A 35 -45.27 2.48 27.31
CA PRO A 35 -46.47 3.06 26.73
C PRO A 35 -46.30 3.23 25.21
N GLU A 36 -47.36 2.92 24.47
CA GLU A 36 -47.46 3.01 23.01
C GLU A 36 -47.37 4.48 22.56
N VAL A 37 -46.20 4.85 22.01
CA VAL A 37 -45.94 6.18 21.46
C VAL A 37 -46.20 6.12 19.96
N GLU A 38 -47.07 7.00 19.46
CA GLU A 38 -47.36 7.15 18.03
C GLU A 38 -46.06 7.19 17.21
N GLU A 39 -45.99 6.39 16.15
CA GLU A 39 -44.85 6.33 15.23
C GLU A 39 -44.62 7.70 14.58
N VAL A 40 -43.70 8.47 15.14
CA VAL A 40 -43.03 9.54 14.40
C VAL A 40 -42.28 8.84 13.27
N PRO A 41 -42.52 9.17 11.99
CA PRO A 41 -41.78 8.55 10.90
C PRO A 41 -40.31 8.81 11.17
N ALA A 42 -39.54 7.73 11.34
CA ALA A 42 -38.11 7.80 11.56
C ALA A 42 -37.51 8.69 10.46
N PRO A 43 -36.62 9.65 10.80
CA PRO A 43 -35.87 10.32 9.76
C PRO A 43 -35.22 9.22 8.94
N GLU A 44 -35.47 9.25 7.62
CA GLU A 44 -34.83 8.36 6.66
C GLU A 44 -33.38 8.25 7.09
N LYS A 45 -32.94 7.03 7.39
CA LYS A 45 -31.52 6.76 7.60
C LYS A 45 -30.87 7.33 6.35
N LEU A 46 -30.18 8.46 6.52
CA LEU A 46 -29.23 8.95 5.55
C LEU A 46 -28.36 7.73 5.31
N ASP A 47 -28.53 7.12 4.14
CA ASP A 47 -27.59 6.13 3.65
C ASP A 47 -26.25 6.86 3.70
N GLU A 48 -25.50 6.64 4.77
CA GLU A 48 -24.06 6.81 4.78
C GLU A 48 -23.54 5.75 3.81
N LYS A 49 -23.76 6.01 2.51
CA LYS A 49 -22.82 5.65 1.48
C LYS A 49 -21.54 6.29 1.96
N VAL A 50 -20.76 5.50 2.71
CA VAL A 50 -19.33 5.69 2.88
C VAL A 50 -18.86 6.09 1.50
N THR A 51 -18.60 7.38 1.31
CA THR A 51 -18.21 7.91 0.02
C THR A 51 -16.82 7.36 -0.18
N ALA A 52 -16.75 6.18 -0.82
CA ALA A 52 -15.51 5.54 -1.16
C ALA A 52 -14.68 6.60 -1.88
N LYS A 53 -13.58 7.05 -1.24
CA LYS A 53 -12.77 8.14 -1.76
C LYS A 53 -12.51 7.88 -3.24
N ALA A 54 -12.83 8.87 -4.07
CA ALA A 54 -12.75 8.72 -5.53
C ALA A 54 -11.33 8.34 -5.94
N ARG A 55 -11.22 7.31 -6.77
CA ARG A 55 -9.95 6.85 -7.33
C ARG A 55 -9.35 7.94 -8.23
N ARG A 56 -8.09 8.29 -7.99
CA ARG A 56 -7.38 9.38 -8.69
C ARG A 56 -6.56 8.92 -9.89
N PHE A 57 -6.16 7.64 -9.91
CA PHE A 57 -5.36 7.05 -10.99
C PHE A 57 -5.62 5.55 -11.15
N LYS A 58 -5.28 5.01 -12.32
CA LYS A 58 -5.31 3.56 -12.58
C LYS A 58 -4.06 2.88 -12.02
N THR A 59 -4.26 1.66 -11.56
CA THR A 59 -3.24 0.70 -11.11
C THR A 59 -3.14 -0.41 -12.15
N PHE A 60 -1.92 -0.80 -12.47
CA PHE A 60 -1.57 -1.73 -13.54
C PHE A 60 -1.22 -3.11 -12.98
N ASP A 61 -1.31 -4.15 -13.82
CA ASP A 61 -0.85 -5.48 -13.45
C ASP A 61 0.69 -5.52 -13.42
N ALA A 62 1.24 -5.99 -12.30
CA ALA A 62 2.66 -6.01 -12.01
C ALA A 62 3.53 -6.89 -12.93
N VAL A 63 2.94 -7.70 -13.81
CA VAL A 63 3.69 -8.53 -14.76
C VAL A 63 3.36 -8.12 -16.19
N TYR A 64 2.08 -8.09 -16.53
CA TYR A 64 1.66 -7.99 -17.93
C TYR A 64 1.73 -6.59 -18.51
N ASP A 65 1.60 -5.54 -17.70
CA ASP A 65 1.60 -4.16 -18.18
C ASP A 65 3.01 -3.53 -18.21
N LEU A 66 3.99 -4.15 -17.52
CA LEU A 66 5.29 -3.54 -17.26
C LEU A 66 6.06 -3.21 -18.54
N GLU A 67 6.27 -4.20 -19.42
CA GLU A 67 7.10 -4.01 -20.62
C GLU A 67 6.55 -2.90 -21.53
N LYS A 68 5.22 -2.88 -21.70
CA LYS A 68 4.55 -1.84 -22.47
C LYS A 68 4.78 -0.47 -21.86
N ILE A 69 4.54 -0.29 -20.57
CA ILE A 69 4.68 1.02 -19.91
C ILE A 69 6.15 1.47 -19.95
N LEU A 70 7.08 0.56 -19.67
CA LEU A 70 8.51 0.82 -19.67
C LEU A 70 9.03 1.33 -21.03
N SER A 71 8.38 0.97 -22.14
CA SER A 71 8.72 1.49 -23.48
C SER A 71 8.40 2.98 -23.69
N TYR A 72 7.62 3.59 -22.80
CA TYR A 72 7.21 5.00 -22.87
C TYR A 72 7.86 5.88 -21.80
N VAL A 73 8.68 5.31 -20.92
CA VAL A 73 9.23 6.01 -19.76
C VAL A 73 10.71 6.28 -19.94
N ASP A 74 11.08 7.55 -19.95
CA ASP A 74 12.47 7.99 -20.01
C ASP A 74 13.15 7.87 -18.65
N ALA A 75 14.40 7.38 -18.66
CA ALA A 75 15.22 7.16 -17.46
C ALA A 75 14.44 6.49 -16.30
N PRO A 76 13.89 5.28 -16.52
CA PRO A 76 12.99 4.64 -15.57
C PRO A 76 13.68 4.30 -14.25
N ILE A 77 12.95 4.53 -13.15
CA ILE A 77 13.31 4.12 -11.79
C ILE A 77 12.14 3.31 -11.23
N VAL A 78 12.41 2.08 -10.78
CA VAL A 78 11.43 1.26 -10.08
C VAL A 78 11.64 1.37 -8.58
N HIS A 79 10.59 1.76 -7.88
CA HIS A 79 10.53 1.70 -6.42
C HIS A 79 9.67 0.50 -6.03
N LEU A 80 10.32 -0.59 -5.61
CA LEU A 80 9.69 -1.76 -5.05
C LEU A 80 9.18 -1.45 -3.64
N LEU A 81 7.89 -1.65 -3.40
CA LEU A 81 7.22 -1.30 -2.15
C LEU A 81 6.76 -2.58 -1.46
N ILE A 82 7.33 -2.86 -0.29
CA ILE A 82 7.05 -4.06 0.49
C ILE A 82 6.23 -3.65 1.71
N GLU A 83 5.09 -4.30 1.91
CA GLU A 83 4.26 -4.05 3.10
C GLU A 83 5.00 -4.44 4.39
N ASP A 84 4.90 -3.61 5.42
CA ASP A 84 5.49 -3.84 6.75
C ASP A 84 4.86 -5.01 7.50
N SER A 85 3.60 -5.28 7.22
CA SER A 85 2.79 -6.34 7.82
C SER A 85 2.17 -7.19 6.70
N PRO A 86 2.24 -8.52 6.81
CA PRO A 86 1.86 -9.39 5.70
C PRO A 86 0.34 -9.39 5.48
N SER A 87 -0.07 -9.16 4.24
CA SER A 87 -1.44 -9.35 3.75
C SER A 87 -1.80 -10.83 3.55
N SER A 88 -0.78 -11.70 3.58
CA SER A 88 -0.88 -13.14 3.31
C SER A 88 0.05 -13.92 4.24
N ALA A 89 0.50 -15.10 3.82
CA ALA A 89 1.62 -15.79 4.48
C ALA A 89 2.97 -15.07 4.32
N TYR A 90 3.06 -14.10 3.40
CA TYR A 90 4.26 -13.34 3.06
C TYR A 90 3.97 -11.83 2.99
N ASN A 91 5.03 -11.02 3.13
CA ASN A 91 5.00 -9.59 2.85
C ASN A 91 5.04 -9.41 1.32
N LEU A 92 3.91 -9.03 0.75
CA LEU A 92 3.76 -8.93 -0.70
C LEU A 92 4.34 -7.60 -1.22
N PRO A 93 5.21 -7.65 -2.25
CA PRO A 93 5.68 -6.46 -2.92
C PRO A 93 4.72 -6.00 -4.03
N GLY A 94 4.51 -4.69 -4.09
CA GLY A 94 4.05 -3.95 -5.27
C GLY A 94 5.18 -3.05 -5.75
N TYR A 95 4.93 -2.21 -6.75
CA TYR A 95 5.94 -1.21 -7.14
C TYR A 95 5.33 -0.02 -7.87
N VAL A 96 6.11 1.05 -7.93
CA VAL A 96 5.84 2.20 -8.81
C VAL A 96 7.02 2.39 -9.75
N LEU A 97 6.71 2.66 -11.02
CA LEU A 97 7.68 3.08 -12.02
C LEU A 97 7.62 4.61 -12.10
N GLU A 98 8.74 5.28 -11.85
CA GLU A 98 8.89 6.74 -11.94
C GLU A 98 9.84 7.09 -13.09
N SER A 99 9.48 8.09 -13.88
CA SER A 99 10.35 8.70 -14.87
C SER A 99 11.38 9.58 -14.17
N GLY A 100 12.66 9.25 -14.27
CA GLY A 100 13.73 10.10 -13.74
C GLY A 100 13.82 11.46 -14.43
N SER A 101 13.31 11.56 -15.65
CA SER A 101 13.34 12.79 -16.45
C SER A 101 12.17 13.74 -16.15
N THR A 102 10.96 13.20 -15.94
CA THR A 102 9.72 14.00 -15.82
C THR A 102 9.07 13.93 -14.45
N GLY A 103 9.40 12.93 -13.63
CA GLY A 103 8.73 12.65 -12.36
C GLY A 103 7.33 12.04 -12.51
N GLU A 104 6.90 11.71 -13.74
CA GLU A 104 5.66 10.96 -13.96
C GLU A 104 5.78 9.54 -13.40
N TRP A 105 4.68 8.99 -12.87
CA TRP A 105 4.70 7.72 -12.18
C TRP A 105 3.51 6.81 -12.51
N PHE A 106 3.76 5.50 -12.46
CA PHE A 106 2.81 4.45 -12.82
C PHE A 106 2.79 3.37 -11.73
N VAL A 107 1.61 3.05 -11.19
CA VAL A 107 1.45 2.19 -10.02
C VAL A 107 1.09 0.77 -10.41
N PHE A 108 1.76 -0.21 -9.82
CA PHE A 108 1.55 -1.64 -10.06
C PHE A 108 1.20 -2.34 -8.76
N SER A 109 0.09 -3.09 -8.76
CA SER A 109 -0.47 -3.69 -7.54
C SER A 109 0.33 -4.90 -7.04
N ARG A 110 0.30 -5.10 -5.72
CA ARG A 110 0.71 -6.33 -5.02
C ARG A 110 -0.03 -7.57 -5.50
N GLY A 111 0.48 -8.74 -5.09
CA GLY A 111 -0.17 -10.04 -5.25
C GLY A 111 0.32 -10.87 -6.44
N ARG A 112 1.04 -10.27 -7.38
CA ARG A 112 1.69 -10.99 -8.48
C ARG A 112 3.13 -11.40 -8.19
N LEU A 113 3.79 -10.65 -7.32
CA LEU A 113 5.21 -10.78 -7.01
C LEU A 113 5.37 -11.30 -5.59
N ALA A 114 6.49 -11.97 -5.33
CA ALA A 114 6.92 -12.38 -4.00
C ALA A 114 8.45 -12.39 -3.90
N LEU A 115 8.98 -11.91 -2.76
CA LEU A 115 10.40 -12.03 -2.40
C LEU A 115 10.66 -13.21 -1.45
N GLN A 116 9.61 -13.95 -1.09
CA GLN A 116 9.64 -15.06 -0.17
C GLN A 116 8.97 -16.28 -0.80
N GLY A 117 9.40 -17.48 -0.39
CA GLY A 117 8.94 -18.74 -0.99
C GLY A 117 9.50 -18.97 -2.40
N SER A 118 9.01 -20.01 -3.06
CA SER A 118 9.52 -20.51 -4.36
C SER A 118 8.39 -20.77 -5.39
N GLY A 119 7.24 -20.13 -5.20
CA GLY A 119 6.05 -20.35 -6.04
C GLY A 119 5.95 -19.41 -7.25
N GLY A 120 4.77 -19.36 -7.87
CA GLY A 120 4.54 -18.52 -9.06
C GLY A 120 4.85 -17.03 -8.84
N GLY A 121 4.58 -16.49 -7.64
CA GLY A 121 4.96 -15.12 -7.30
C GLY A 121 6.48 -14.87 -7.32
N HIS A 122 7.28 -15.86 -6.91
CA HIS A 122 8.74 -15.78 -6.96
C HIS A 122 9.25 -15.76 -8.40
N ASN A 123 8.76 -16.70 -9.23
CA ASN A 123 9.14 -16.77 -10.65
C ASN A 123 8.76 -15.48 -11.40
N ASN A 124 7.60 -14.90 -11.08
CA ASN A 124 7.19 -13.61 -11.63
C ASN A 124 8.16 -12.49 -11.22
N THR A 125 8.59 -12.46 -9.95
CA THR A 125 9.60 -11.50 -9.48
C THR A 125 10.92 -11.64 -10.26
N GLU A 126 11.41 -12.88 -10.46
CA GLU A 126 12.62 -13.12 -11.26
C GLU A 126 12.48 -12.60 -12.70
N GLY A 127 11.35 -12.87 -13.34
CA GLY A 127 11.04 -12.38 -14.68
C GLY A 127 11.00 -10.85 -14.76
N VAL A 128 10.34 -10.20 -13.80
CA VAL A 128 10.30 -8.73 -13.69
C VAL A 128 11.70 -8.15 -13.51
N PHE A 129 12.49 -8.67 -12.57
CA PHE A 129 13.86 -8.19 -12.35
C PHE A 129 14.77 -8.40 -13.57
N SER A 130 14.63 -9.53 -14.26
CA SER A 130 15.36 -9.81 -15.50
C SER A 130 15.02 -8.79 -16.58
N LEU A 131 13.74 -8.49 -16.79
CA LEU A 131 13.28 -7.46 -17.73
C LEU A 131 13.83 -6.07 -17.38
N LEU A 132 13.70 -5.67 -16.11
CA LEU A 132 14.18 -4.38 -15.63
C LEU A 132 15.68 -4.23 -15.83
N SER A 133 16.46 -5.28 -15.58
CA SER A 133 17.90 -5.23 -15.78
C SER A 133 18.31 -5.21 -17.25
N ALA A 134 17.64 -5.98 -18.10
CA ALA A 134 17.86 -5.92 -19.55
C ALA A 134 17.62 -4.51 -20.12
N LYS A 135 16.74 -3.74 -19.47
CA LYS A 135 16.44 -2.33 -19.77
C LYS A 135 17.30 -1.34 -19.00
N LYS A 136 18.24 -1.82 -18.17
CA LYS A 136 19.14 -1.03 -17.31
C LYS A 136 18.37 -0.06 -16.38
N THR A 137 17.20 -0.50 -15.94
CA THR A 137 16.33 0.25 -15.03
C THR A 137 16.89 0.22 -13.62
N THR A 138 16.91 1.36 -12.95
CA THR A 138 17.34 1.43 -11.54
C THR A 138 16.24 0.89 -10.64
N ILE A 139 16.59 0.07 -9.65
CA ILE A 139 15.63 -0.52 -8.70
C ILE A 139 16.01 -0.13 -7.27
N GLY A 140 15.09 0.50 -6.55
CA GLY A 140 15.18 0.72 -5.11
C GLY A 140 14.08 -0.04 -4.38
N ALA A 141 14.37 -0.56 -3.18
CA ALA A 141 13.38 -1.26 -2.36
C ALA A 141 13.10 -0.52 -1.06
N TRP A 142 11.81 -0.49 -0.71
CA TRP A 142 11.26 0.27 0.40
C TRP A 142 10.26 -0.56 1.19
N VAL A 143 10.20 -0.34 2.49
CA VAL A 143 9.16 -0.84 3.37
C VAL A 143 8.16 0.29 3.62
N VAL A 144 6.88 -0.04 3.52
CA VAL A 144 5.77 0.90 3.63
C VAL A 144 4.67 0.27 4.49
N GLU A 145 4.00 1.09 5.30
CA GLU A 145 2.83 0.64 6.06
C GLU A 145 1.79 0.01 5.13
N LYS A 146 1.36 -1.22 5.44
CA LYS A 146 0.37 -1.95 4.63
C LYS A 146 -0.86 -1.11 4.30
N LYS A 147 -1.39 -0.37 5.28
CA LYS A 147 -2.58 0.47 5.11
C LYS A 147 -2.35 1.59 4.09
N LEU A 148 -1.16 2.20 4.09
CA LEU A 148 -0.82 3.23 3.12
C LEU A 148 -0.69 2.64 1.71
N LEU A 149 -0.11 1.44 1.57
CA LEU A 149 -0.10 0.71 0.30
C LEU A 149 -1.51 0.34 -0.18
N ASP A 150 -2.40 -0.06 0.72
CA ASP A 150 -3.80 -0.33 0.38
C ASP A 150 -4.47 0.93 -0.21
N LEU A 151 -4.27 2.10 0.39
CA LEU A 151 -4.78 3.37 -0.14
C LEU A 151 -4.14 3.74 -1.47
N PHE A 152 -2.83 3.52 -1.61
CA PHE A 152 -2.08 3.81 -2.84
C PHE A 152 -2.57 2.97 -4.02
N GLU A 153 -2.70 1.66 -3.85
CA GLU A 153 -3.13 0.76 -4.92
C GLU A 153 -4.60 0.97 -5.31
N ASN A 154 -5.43 1.46 -4.40
CA ASN A 154 -6.80 1.86 -4.67
C ASN A 154 -6.92 3.27 -5.29
N GLY A 155 -5.79 3.93 -5.56
CA GLY A 155 -5.72 5.26 -6.16
C GLY A 155 -6.19 6.38 -5.24
N GLN A 156 -6.10 6.18 -3.93
CA GLN A 156 -6.57 7.12 -2.90
C GLN A 156 -5.42 7.89 -2.24
N ALA A 157 -4.21 7.34 -2.23
CA ALA A 157 -2.97 8.03 -1.87
C ALA A 157 -2.10 8.22 -3.12
N LEU A 158 -1.32 9.30 -3.20
CA LEU A 158 -0.42 9.56 -4.33
C LEU A 158 1.00 9.06 -4.07
N TRP A 159 1.77 8.84 -5.13
CA TRP A 159 3.16 8.41 -5.00
C TRP A 159 4.03 9.34 -4.12
N PRO A 160 4.00 10.69 -4.25
CA PRO A 160 4.79 11.55 -3.38
C PRO A 160 4.49 11.41 -1.89
N GLU A 161 3.23 11.12 -1.53
CA GLU A 161 2.80 10.88 -0.14
C GLU A 161 3.41 9.57 0.37
N VAL A 162 3.32 8.50 -0.44
CA VAL A 162 3.91 7.19 -0.10
C VAL A 162 5.43 7.27 0.01
N LYS A 163 6.09 7.98 -0.92
CA LYS A 163 7.55 8.13 -0.97
C LYS A 163 8.11 8.83 0.28
N GLN A 164 7.35 9.73 0.91
CA GLN A 164 7.77 10.41 2.14
C GLN A 164 7.77 9.50 3.37
N GLU A 165 6.83 8.56 3.44
CA GLU A 165 6.68 7.61 4.54
C GLU A 165 7.47 6.31 4.32
N ALA A 166 7.96 6.08 3.11
CA ALA A 166 8.70 4.89 2.73
C ALA A 166 10.08 4.81 3.39
N VAL A 167 10.38 3.69 4.05
CA VAL A 167 11.68 3.44 4.69
C VAL A 167 12.53 2.56 3.78
N PRO A 168 13.80 2.89 3.48
CA PRO A 168 14.66 2.02 2.68
C PRO A 168 14.75 0.61 3.28
N LEU A 169 14.62 -0.44 2.45
CA LEU A 169 14.58 -1.84 2.92
C LEU A 169 15.78 -2.24 3.79
N LEU A 170 16.97 -1.69 3.50
CA LEU A 170 18.18 -1.98 4.28
C LEU A 170 18.28 -1.19 5.59
N ALA A 171 17.49 -0.13 5.74
CA ALA A 171 17.43 0.70 6.94
C ALA A 171 16.20 0.38 7.81
N PHE A 172 15.26 -0.43 7.30
CA PHE A 172 14.06 -0.81 8.04
C PHE A 172 14.39 -1.66 9.27
N LEU A 173 13.85 -1.27 10.41
CA LEU A 173 13.98 -1.96 11.68
C LEU A 173 12.67 -2.67 12.01
N SER A 174 12.75 -3.94 12.41
CA SER A 174 11.61 -4.71 12.89
C SER A 174 12.03 -5.57 14.07
N GLU A 175 11.21 -5.55 15.12
CA GLU A 175 11.41 -6.38 16.31
C GLU A 175 10.67 -7.73 16.21
N GLU A 176 9.69 -7.83 15.31
CA GLU A 176 8.75 -8.94 15.25
C GLU A 176 9.10 -10.01 14.21
N TYR A 177 9.87 -9.65 13.16
CA TYR A 177 10.15 -10.54 12.04
C TYR A 177 11.56 -10.37 11.47
N SER A 178 12.17 -11.46 11.02
CA SER A 178 13.47 -11.41 10.35
C SER A 178 13.32 -11.02 8.88
N TRP A 179 13.64 -9.77 8.57
CA TRP A 179 13.68 -9.22 7.19
C TRP A 179 14.86 -9.74 6.37
N SER A 180 15.74 -10.54 6.97
CA SER A 180 16.97 -11.04 6.35
C SER A 180 16.72 -11.78 5.03
N GLU A 181 15.64 -12.55 4.94
CA GLU A 181 15.33 -13.32 3.73
C GLU A 181 14.91 -12.40 2.58
N ILE A 182 14.01 -11.45 2.85
CA ILE A 182 13.57 -10.45 1.87
C ILE A 182 14.78 -9.63 1.38
N GLN A 183 15.63 -9.19 2.30
CA GLN A 183 16.83 -8.42 1.99
C GLN A 183 17.84 -9.24 1.16
N LYS A 184 18.07 -10.50 1.52
CA LYS A 184 18.94 -11.42 0.79
C LYS A 184 18.42 -11.65 -0.63
N GLN A 185 17.13 -11.93 -0.78
CA GLN A 185 16.52 -12.17 -2.08
C GLN A 185 16.57 -10.92 -2.97
N PHE A 186 16.19 -9.76 -2.42
CA PHE A 186 16.29 -8.49 -3.15
C PHE A 186 17.71 -8.22 -3.64
N ARG A 187 18.72 -8.44 -2.79
CA ARG A 187 20.13 -8.30 -3.19
C ARG A 187 20.50 -9.25 -4.31
N ALA A 188 20.18 -10.54 -4.18
CA ALA A 188 20.50 -11.54 -5.19
C ALA A 188 19.90 -11.19 -6.57
N LEU A 189 18.63 -10.79 -6.60
CA LEU A 189 17.95 -10.39 -7.84
C LEU A 189 18.51 -9.09 -8.43
N SER A 190 18.95 -8.16 -7.59
CA SER A 190 19.51 -6.88 -8.04
C SER A 190 20.96 -7.01 -8.54
N THR A 191 21.74 -7.97 -8.00
CA THR A 191 23.14 -8.18 -8.40
C THR A 191 23.30 -9.13 -9.57
N ASN A 192 22.54 -10.23 -9.60
CA ASN A 192 22.73 -11.26 -10.64
C ASN A 192 22.40 -10.74 -12.03
N ASN A 193 21.50 -9.77 -12.13
CA ASN A 193 21.08 -9.24 -13.41
C ASN A 193 21.94 -8.06 -13.89
N ALA A 194 22.86 -7.53 -13.08
CA ALA A 194 23.75 -6.43 -13.45
C ALA A 194 24.98 -6.87 -14.27
N SER A 195 25.03 -8.15 -14.68
CA SER A 195 26.17 -8.81 -15.35
C SER A 195 26.01 -8.83 -16.86
#